data_AF-A0A929YJL5-F1
#
_entry.id   AF-A0A929YJL5-F1
#
_cell.length_a   1.000
_cell.length_b   1.000
_cell.length_c   1.000
_cell.angle_alpha   90.00
_cell.angle_beta   90.00
_cell.angle_gamma   90.00
#
_symmetry.space_group_name_H-M   'P 1'
#
loop_
_entity.id
_entity.type
_entity.pdbx_description
1 polymer ?
#
loop_
_entity_poly.entity_id
_entity_poly.type
_entity_poly.pdbx_seq_one_letter_code
_entity_poly.pdbx_strand_id
1 'polypeptide(L)'
;MLQKVVEYAKQLFRMRVPKSVIEETSRIFEVLPETAGQLSDATIPLEKRMSIIDSIFPTEVRDTLKVLCNDGLLSAWGEVAEEYERISNEESTKLKVHLRYVTKPEEEQLKRIREFVYNKYHSRNIEVVLEEDESLGGGFVLEVGHDQYDWSTKGRREQFLEEMQNKRFSNSQQDIISILQSSVEDFDLKAEKKEIGFVSSVGDGIVIINGLDHAMYGEIVVFDNGVRGMVQNIERNRIGVILFGDEEGIIEGSRVVRSNKMAGIPVGDAYLGRVVDALGAPIDGEGPINTKEYRPIEEPAPGIIDRKSVNVPLQ
;
A
#
# COMPACT_ATOMS: atom_id res chain seq x y z
N MET A 1 0.60 30.86 31.57
CA MET A 1 1.46 30.65 30.40
C MET A 1 1.20 29.27 29.80
N LEU A 2 1.46 28.16 30.53
CA LEU A 2 1.18 26.79 30.07
C LEU A 2 -0.23 26.54 29.51
N GLN A 3 -1.29 27.06 30.12
CA GLN A 3 -2.66 26.78 29.66
C GLN A 3 -2.96 27.38 28.26
N LYS A 4 -2.38 28.54 27.94
CA LYS A 4 -2.51 29.16 26.62
C LYS A 4 -1.72 28.40 25.56
N VAL A 5 -0.53 27.90 25.89
CA VAL A 5 0.30 27.06 25.01
C VAL A 5 -0.50 25.83 24.53
N VAL A 6 -1.14 25.14 25.48
CA VAL A 6 -2.01 23.98 25.19
C VAL A 6 -3.20 24.35 24.29
N GLU A 7 -3.81 25.52 24.48
CA GLU A 7 -4.92 25.98 23.63
C GLU A 7 -4.47 26.23 22.19
N TYR A 8 -3.31 26.86 21.98
CA TYR A 8 -2.78 27.10 20.64
C TYR A 8 -2.40 25.81 19.93
N ALA A 9 -1.77 24.86 20.63
CA ALA A 9 -1.48 23.53 20.09
C ALA A 9 -2.75 22.79 19.69
N LYS A 10 -3.80 22.80 20.54
CA LYS A 10 -5.11 22.23 20.22
C LYS A 10 -5.77 22.92 19.02
N GLN A 11 -5.62 24.24 18.88
CA GLN A 11 -6.16 24.98 17.74
C GLN A 11 -5.49 24.55 16.43
N LEU A 12 -4.16 24.50 16.39
CA LEU A 12 -3.41 23.99 15.23
C LEU A 12 -3.85 22.57 14.87
N PHE A 13 -4.08 21.72 15.89
CA PHE A 13 -4.54 20.34 15.68
C PHE A 13 -5.96 20.30 15.10
N ARG A 14 -6.89 21.10 15.63
CA ARG A 14 -8.27 21.23 15.08
C ARG A 14 -8.28 21.75 13.65
N MET A 15 -7.35 22.64 13.31
CA MET A 15 -7.15 23.16 11.95
C MET A 15 -6.48 22.14 11.01
N ARG A 16 -6.09 20.97 11.52
CA ARG A 16 -5.41 19.89 10.78
C ARG A 16 -4.13 20.37 10.09
N VAL A 17 -3.36 21.22 10.76
CA VAL A 17 -2.08 21.68 10.23
C VAL A 17 -1.13 20.48 10.10
N PRO A 18 -0.48 20.24 8.94
CA PRO A 18 0.41 19.09 8.80
C PRO A 18 1.60 19.17 9.77
N LYS A 19 2.03 18.02 10.33
CA LYS A 19 3.18 17.97 11.25
C LYS A 19 4.47 18.52 10.60
N SER A 20 4.65 18.27 9.30
CA SER A 20 5.77 18.81 8.52
C SER A 20 5.83 20.34 8.55
N VAL A 21 4.67 21.01 8.57
CA VAL A 21 4.59 22.48 8.63
C VAL A 21 4.96 23.01 10.02
N ILE A 22 4.58 22.29 11.07
CA ILE A 22 4.99 22.61 12.45
C ILE A 22 6.52 22.48 12.58
N GLU A 23 7.10 21.39 12.07
CA GLU A 23 8.55 21.17 12.06
C GLU A 23 9.29 22.24 11.23
N GLU A 24 8.79 22.60 10.05
CA GLU A 24 9.34 23.67 9.21
C GLU A 24 9.32 25.01 9.95
N THR A 25 8.20 25.34 10.59
CA THR A 25 8.05 26.58 11.37
C THR A 25 9.06 26.65 12.51
N SER A 26 9.27 25.55 13.25
CA SER A 26 10.30 25.48 14.30
C SER A 26 11.71 25.67 13.72
N ARG A 27 12.03 25.04 12.59
CA ARG A 27 13.33 25.23 11.92
C ARG A 27 13.56 26.67 11.49
N ILE A 28 12.53 27.37 11.02
CA ILE A 28 12.64 28.80 10.66
C ILE A 28 13.06 29.62 11.87
N PHE A 29 12.47 29.37 13.05
CA PHE A 29 12.87 30.06 14.27
C PHE A 29 14.30 29.73 14.74
N GLU A 30 14.75 28.49 14.55
CA GLU A 30 16.12 28.08 14.87
C GLU A 30 17.16 28.71 13.94
N VAL A 31 16.87 28.77 12.63
CA VAL A 31 17.79 29.29 11.60
C VAL A 31 17.82 30.82 11.60
N LEU A 32 16.71 31.47 11.96
CA LEU A 32 16.56 32.93 11.97
C LEU A 32 16.22 33.46 13.38
N PRO A 33 17.15 33.36 14.36
CA PRO A 33 16.89 33.79 15.74
C PRO A 33 16.64 35.30 15.83
N GLU A 34 17.23 36.10 14.93
CA GLU A 34 16.99 37.54 14.85
C GLU A 34 15.53 37.86 14.47
N THR A 35 14.90 37.02 13.64
CA THR A 35 13.47 37.15 13.28
C THR A 35 12.60 36.89 14.51
N ALA A 36 12.92 35.88 15.33
CA ALA A 36 12.22 35.62 16.58
C ALA A 36 12.32 36.81 17.56
N GLY A 37 13.52 37.40 17.64
CA GLY A 37 13.79 38.60 18.45
C GLY A 37 12.98 39.80 17.99
N GLN A 38 12.97 40.11 16.69
CA GLN A 38 12.19 41.21 16.11
C GLN A 38 10.69 41.03 16.30
N LEU A 39 10.18 39.80 16.18
CA LEU A 39 8.75 39.52 16.36
C LEU A 39 8.31 39.62 17.83
N SER A 40 9.24 39.45 18.77
CA SER A 40 9.00 39.57 20.22
C SER A 40 9.26 40.99 20.75
N ASP A 41 9.90 41.86 19.96
CA ASP A 41 10.23 43.24 20.34
C ASP A 41 9.00 44.15 20.24
N ALA A 42 8.54 44.63 21.39
CA ALA A 42 7.38 45.53 21.50
C ALA A 42 7.63 46.93 20.92
N THR A 43 8.89 47.32 20.68
CA THR A 43 9.24 48.60 20.04
C THR A 43 8.99 48.58 18.54
N ILE A 44 8.86 47.40 17.93
CA ILE A 44 8.55 47.24 16.52
C ILE A 44 7.03 47.33 16.30
N PRO A 45 6.56 48.21 15.39
CA PRO A 45 5.13 48.33 15.08
C PRO A 45 4.49 46.99 14.74
N LEU A 46 3.27 46.77 15.24
CA LEU A 46 2.56 45.51 15.07
C LEU A 46 2.38 45.13 13.60
N GLU A 47 2.06 46.10 12.73
CA GLU A 47 1.91 45.87 11.29
C GLU A 47 3.19 45.31 10.65
N LYS A 48 4.35 45.82 11.07
CA LYS A 48 5.64 45.35 10.57
C LYS A 48 5.92 43.92 11.03
N ARG A 49 5.57 43.57 12.28
CA ARG A 49 5.68 42.21 12.80
C ARG A 49 4.75 41.23 12.07
N MET A 50 3.51 41.65 11.78
CA MET A 50 2.57 40.84 11.00
C MET A 50 3.07 40.58 9.57
N SER A 51 3.61 41.61 8.90
CA SER A 51 4.17 41.47 7.54
C SER A 51 5.36 40.50 7.50
N ILE A 52 6.17 40.45 8.55
CA ILE A 52 7.28 39.49 8.66
C ILE A 52 6.72 38.07 8.76
N ILE A 53 5.67 37.86 9.57
CA ILE A 53 5.01 36.55 9.69
C ILE A 53 4.47 36.09 8.34
N ASP A 54 3.81 36.99 7.61
CA ASP A 54 3.23 36.69 6.30
C ASP A 54 4.27 36.41 5.20
N SER A 55 5.50 36.93 5.35
CA SER A 55 6.55 36.76 4.34
C SER A 55 7.40 35.50 4.56
N ILE A 56 7.55 35.05 5.80
CA ILE A 56 8.56 34.03 6.15
C ILE A 56 7.91 32.68 6.44
N PHE A 57 6.73 32.66 7.07
CA PHE A 57 6.15 31.42 7.60
C PHE A 57 5.11 30.80 6.66
N PRO A 58 4.91 29.48 6.73
CA PRO A 58 3.86 28.77 5.98
C PRO A 58 2.47 29.30 6.31
N THR A 59 1.57 29.32 5.32
CA THR A 59 0.22 29.92 5.44
C THR A 59 -0.63 29.35 6.57
N GLU A 60 -0.45 28.07 6.87
CA GLU A 60 -1.25 27.26 7.78
C GLU A 60 -1.03 27.63 9.24
N VAL A 61 0.13 28.23 9.57
CA VAL A 61 0.49 28.63 10.93
C VAL A 61 0.38 30.14 11.16
N ARG A 62 0.25 30.95 10.10
CA ARG A 62 0.35 32.42 10.18
C ARG A 62 -0.64 33.03 11.16
N ASP A 63 -1.89 32.59 11.13
CA ASP A 63 -2.92 33.15 12.02
C ASP A 63 -2.59 32.86 13.48
N THR A 64 -2.20 31.62 13.79
CA THR A 64 -1.75 31.24 15.14
C THR A 64 -0.51 32.03 15.57
N LEU A 65 0.47 32.20 14.68
CA LEU A 65 1.68 32.99 14.96
C LEU A 65 1.36 34.47 15.18
N LYS A 66 0.41 35.04 14.43
CA LYS A 66 -0.05 36.43 14.63
C LYS A 66 -0.71 36.60 15.99
N VAL A 67 -1.55 35.65 16.41
CA VAL A 67 -2.15 35.69 17.74
C VAL A 67 -1.08 35.55 18.83
N LEU A 68 -0.15 34.60 18.69
CA LEU A 68 0.98 34.44 19.62
C LEU A 68 1.85 35.70 19.72
N CYS A 69 2.12 36.37 18.59
CA CYS A 69 2.87 37.61 18.53
C CYS A 69 2.14 38.76 19.24
N ASN A 70 0.82 38.87 19.04
CA ASN A 70 -0.01 39.88 19.69
C ASN A 70 -0.11 39.65 21.22
N ASP A 71 -0.15 38.39 21.64
CA ASP A 71 -0.18 37.98 23.05
C ASP A 71 1.19 38.09 23.74
N GLY A 72 2.26 38.39 23.01
CA GLY A 72 3.63 38.41 23.54
C GLY A 72 4.16 37.02 23.93
N LEU A 73 3.60 35.96 23.35
CA LEU A 73 3.89 34.56 23.66
C LEU A 73 4.65 33.85 22.53
N LEU A 74 5.20 34.59 21.57
CA LEU A 74 5.87 34.00 20.41
C LEU A 74 7.12 33.20 20.80
N SER A 75 7.81 33.58 21.88
CA SER A 75 8.93 32.83 22.44
C SER A 75 8.52 31.43 22.95
N ALA A 76 7.23 31.21 23.23
CA ALA A 76 6.69 29.91 23.64
C ALA A 76 6.34 28.99 22.45
N TRP A 77 6.69 29.35 21.20
CA TRP A 77 6.43 28.50 20.03
C TRP A 77 7.01 27.08 20.20
N GLY A 78 8.21 26.95 20.78
CA GLY A 78 8.81 25.63 21.05
C GLY A 78 7.91 24.75 21.91
N GLU A 79 7.36 25.32 22.98
CA GLU A 79 6.40 24.62 23.86
C GLU A 79 5.08 24.29 23.11
N VAL A 80 4.61 25.18 22.24
CA VAL A 80 3.40 24.94 21.41
C VAL A 80 3.64 23.79 20.43
N ALA A 81 4.82 23.73 19.80
CA ALA A 81 5.18 22.68 18.86
C ALA A 81 5.34 21.32 19.56
N GLU A 82 5.98 21.28 20.73
CA GLU A 82 6.09 20.07 21.56
C GLU A 82 4.72 19.57 22.01
N GLU A 83 3.85 20.47 22.47
CA GLU A 83 2.50 20.12 22.92
C GLU A 83 1.61 19.69 21.74
N TYR A 84 1.76 20.31 20.57
CA TYR A 84 1.12 19.87 19.34
C TYR A 84 1.55 18.44 18.97
N GLU A 85 2.84 18.15 19.07
CA GLU A 85 3.38 16.81 18.81
C GLU A 85 2.83 15.80 19.82
N ARG A 86 2.72 16.15 21.10
CA ARG A 86 2.09 15.31 22.13
C ARG A 86 0.64 14.99 21.79
N ILE A 87 -0.18 16.00 21.50
CA ILE A 87 -1.60 15.83 21.12
C ILE A 87 -1.71 15.01 19.84
N SER A 88 -0.89 15.31 18.84
CA SER A 88 -0.87 14.57 17.57
C SER A 88 -0.47 13.11 17.77
N ASN A 89 0.45 12.81 18.70
CA ASN A 89 0.87 11.45 18.99
C ASN A 89 -0.20 10.68 19.79
N GLU A 90 -0.87 11.34 20.73
CA GLU A 90 -1.99 10.79 21.52
C GLU A 90 -3.21 10.46 20.64
N GLU A 91 -3.53 11.33 19.69
CA GLU A 91 -4.63 11.15 18.73
C GLU A 91 -4.22 10.33 17.50
N SER A 92 -2.92 10.18 17.23
CA SER A 92 -2.45 9.28 16.18
C SER A 92 -2.74 7.85 16.59
N THR A 93 -3.65 7.19 15.87
CA THR A 93 -3.79 5.74 15.94
C THR A 93 -2.42 5.13 15.69
N LYS A 94 -1.88 4.38 16.67
CA LYS A 94 -0.62 3.67 16.48
C LYS A 94 -0.71 2.83 15.21
N LEU A 95 0.29 2.94 14.34
CA LEU A 95 0.39 2.06 13.19
C LEU A 95 0.70 0.66 13.72
N LYS A 96 -0.33 -0.18 13.76
CA LYS A 96 -0.19 -1.57 14.16
C LYS A 96 0.47 -2.36 13.05
N VAL A 97 1.51 -3.08 13.43
CA VAL A 97 2.31 -3.92 12.55
C VAL A 97 2.29 -5.31 13.12
N HIS A 98 1.66 -6.24 12.41
CA HIS A 98 1.60 -7.63 12.82
C HIS A 98 2.81 -8.37 12.23
N LEU A 99 3.60 -9.00 13.10
CA LEU A 99 4.77 -9.78 12.72
C LEU A 99 4.56 -11.23 13.14
N ARG A 100 4.26 -12.08 12.16
CA ARG A 100 4.16 -13.52 12.34
C ARG A 100 5.52 -14.17 12.11
N TYR A 101 5.97 -15.04 13.01
CA TYR A 101 7.30 -15.66 12.94
C TYR A 101 7.30 -17.11 13.43
N VAL A 102 8.28 -17.89 12.99
CA VAL A 102 8.57 -19.22 13.56
C VAL A 102 9.57 -19.12 14.70
N THR A 103 10.69 -18.44 14.45
CA THR A 103 11.73 -18.19 15.44
C THR A 103 11.66 -16.74 15.86
N LYS A 104 11.61 -16.48 17.17
CA LYS A 104 11.52 -15.12 17.70
C LYS A 104 12.63 -14.23 17.12
N PRO A 105 12.29 -13.08 16.51
CA PRO A 105 13.30 -12.19 15.93
C PRO A 105 14.22 -11.59 17.00
N GLU A 106 15.49 -11.41 16.65
CA GLU A 106 16.46 -10.71 17.48
C GLU A 106 16.20 -9.19 17.53
N GLU A 107 16.74 -8.51 18.53
CA GLU A 107 16.54 -7.05 18.70
C GLU A 107 17.02 -6.25 17.48
N GLU A 108 18.13 -6.64 16.85
CA GLU A 108 18.62 -6.00 15.62
C GLU A 108 17.65 -6.19 14.45
N GLN A 109 17.03 -7.37 14.33
CA GLN A 109 16.03 -7.63 13.29
C GLN A 109 14.78 -6.78 13.51
N LEU A 110 14.31 -6.67 14.76
CA LEU A 110 13.18 -5.79 15.10
C LEU A 110 13.49 -4.32 14.81
N LYS A 111 14.73 -3.87 15.04
CA LYS A 111 15.16 -2.53 14.68
C LYS A 111 15.11 -2.29 13.17
N ARG A 112 15.64 -3.22 12.38
CA ARG A 112 15.57 -3.16 10.90
C ARG A 112 14.14 -3.14 10.37
N ILE A 113 13.24 -3.92 10.98
CA ILE A 113 11.81 -3.93 10.63
C ILE A 113 11.18 -2.56 10.92
N ARG A 114 11.45 -1.96 12.08
CA ARG A 114 10.95 -0.61 12.42
C ARG A 114 11.46 0.45 11.45
N GLU A 115 12.75 0.41 11.09
CA GLU A 115 13.34 1.31 10.09
C GLU A 115 12.69 1.13 8.71
N PHE A 116 12.46 -0.11 8.28
CA PHE A 116 11.73 -0.41 7.04
C PHE A 116 10.31 0.18 7.04
N VAL A 117 9.54 -0.05 8.12
CA VAL A 117 8.17 0.48 8.25
C VAL A 117 8.19 2.01 8.26
N TYR A 118 9.11 2.63 9.00
CA TYR A 118 9.25 4.09 9.02
C TYR A 118 9.55 4.65 7.63
N ASN A 119 10.53 4.08 6.92
CA ASN A 119 10.92 4.55 5.60
C ASN A 119 9.80 4.42 4.57
N LYS A 120 8.93 3.41 4.73
CA LYS A 120 7.85 3.14 3.77
C LYS A 120 6.56 3.89 4.08
N TYR A 121 6.15 3.90 5.34
CA TYR A 121 4.86 4.46 5.78
C TYR A 121 4.99 5.83 6.46
N HIS A 122 6.21 6.32 6.67
CA HIS A 122 6.50 7.62 7.28
C HIS A 122 5.87 7.82 8.68
N SER A 123 5.57 6.72 9.38
CA SER A 123 4.99 6.74 10.72
C SER A 123 6.03 6.39 11.77
N ARG A 124 6.17 7.24 12.80
CA ARG A 124 7.06 7.00 13.95
C ARG A 124 6.35 6.27 15.10
N ASN A 125 5.02 6.34 15.15
CA ASN A 125 4.22 5.74 16.22
C ASN A 125 3.82 4.31 15.81
N ILE A 126 4.79 3.39 15.87
CA ILE A 126 4.63 2.00 15.43
C ILE A 126 4.44 1.09 16.64
N GLU A 127 3.38 0.28 16.62
CA GLU A 127 3.17 -0.81 17.56
C GLU A 127 3.38 -2.14 16.84
N VAL A 128 4.45 -2.85 17.19
CA VAL A 128 4.72 -4.18 16.63
C VAL A 128 4.05 -5.24 17.51
N VAL A 129 3.06 -5.92 16.95
CA VAL A 129 2.38 -7.06 17.56
C VAL A 129 3.08 -8.33 17.08
N LEU A 130 3.61 -9.09 18.03
CA LEU A 130 4.36 -10.30 17.79
C LEU A 130 3.44 -11.52 17.90
N GLU A 131 3.43 -12.37 16.89
CA GLU A 131 2.63 -13.60 16.85
C GLU A 131 3.49 -14.77 16.36
N GLU A 132 3.44 -15.88 17.08
CA GLU A 132 4.16 -17.10 16.70
C GLU A 132 3.28 -17.96 15.80
N ASP A 133 3.81 -18.34 14.63
CA ASP A 133 3.08 -19.08 13.59
C ASP A 133 3.99 -20.18 13.02
N GLU A 134 3.86 -21.39 13.56
CA GLU A 134 4.64 -22.57 13.15
C GLU A 134 4.36 -22.99 11.68
N SER A 135 3.21 -22.59 11.12
CA SER A 135 2.80 -22.99 9.77
C SER A 135 3.67 -22.40 8.66
N LEU A 136 4.42 -21.33 8.97
CA LEU A 136 5.33 -20.67 8.03
C LEU A 136 6.53 -21.56 7.64
N GLY A 137 6.86 -22.57 8.46
CA GLY A 137 7.99 -23.49 8.25
C GLY A 137 9.39 -22.86 8.34
N GLY A 138 9.48 -21.53 8.30
CA GLY A 138 10.67 -20.72 8.56
C GLY A 138 10.49 -19.28 8.07
N GLY A 139 11.22 -18.34 8.68
CA GLY A 139 11.14 -16.91 8.35
C GLY A 139 10.04 -16.15 9.10
N PHE A 140 9.57 -15.05 8.52
CA PHE A 140 8.54 -14.19 9.09
C PHE A 140 7.69 -13.51 8.01
N VAL A 141 6.48 -13.10 8.40
CA VAL A 141 5.52 -12.34 7.59
C VAL A 141 5.19 -11.05 8.32
N LEU A 142 5.28 -9.92 7.63
CA LEU A 142 4.97 -8.60 8.15
C LEU A 142 3.69 -8.07 7.50
N GLU A 143 2.72 -7.67 8.30
CA GLU A 143 1.45 -7.09 7.85
C GLU A 143 1.30 -5.68 8.43
N VAL A 144 1.06 -4.71 7.54
CA VAL A 144 0.90 -3.29 7.87
C VAL A 144 -0.37 -2.78 7.17
N GLY A 145 -1.46 -2.69 7.92
CA GLY A 145 -2.79 -2.41 7.33
C GLY A 145 -3.18 -3.53 6.36
N HIS A 146 -3.26 -3.21 5.08
CA HIS A 146 -3.58 -4.15 4.00
C HIS A 146 -2.35 -4.60 3.19
N ASP A 147 -1.16 -4.15 3.57
CA ASP A 147 0.08 -4.56 2.92
C ASP A 147 0.71 -5.72 3.67
N GLN A 148 1.13 -6.75 2.92
CA GLN A 148 1.84 -7.90 3.43
C GLN A 148 3.20 -8.04 2.73
N TYR A 149 4.22 -8.36 3.54
CA TYR A 149 5.56 -8.70 3.11
C TYR A 149 5.90 -10.09 3.64
N ASP A 150 6.02 -11.04 2.73
CA ASP A 150 6.26 -12.44 3.07
C ASP A 150 7.74 -12.80 2.83
N TRP A 151 8.47 -13.01 3.92
CA TRP A 151 9.84 -13.53 3.94
C TRP A 151 9.90 -14.97 4.45
N SER A 152 8.78 -15.68 4.48
CA SER A 152 8.73 -17.10 4.83
C SER A 152 9.42 -17.97 3.78
N THR A 153 9.76 -19.21 4.15
CA THR A 153 10.32 -20.19 3.21
C THR A 153 9.37 -20.43 2.02
N LYS A 154 8.04 -20.39 2.26
CA LYS A 154 7.02 -20.53 1.22
C LYS A 154 7.00 -19.30 0.30
N GLY A 155 6.95 -18.09 0.87
CA GLY A 155 6.93 -16.83 0.11
C GLY A 155 8.16 -16.66 -0.77
N ARG A 156 9.36 -16.97 -0.26
CA ARG A 156 10.60 -16.93 -1.06
C ARG A 156 10.57 -17.92 -2.23
N ARG A 157 10.01 -19.11 -2.03
CA ARG A 157 9.87 -20.11 -3.10
C ARG A 157 8.91 -19.63 -4.19
N GLU A 158 7.76 -19.07 -3.81
CA GLU A 158 6.79 -18.52 -4.76
C GLU A 158 7.40 -17.38 -5.59
N GLN A 159 8.08 -16.43 -4.94
CA GLN A 159 8.78 -15.32 -5.60
C GLN A 159 9.83 -15.85 -6.59
N PHE A 160 10.63 -16.84 -6.16
CA PHE A 160 11.61 -17.47 -7.02
C PHE A 160 10.97 -18.13 -8.25
N LEU A 161 9.86 -18.87 -8.07
CA LEU A 161 9.14 -19.49 -9.18
C LEU A 161 8.56 -18.46 -10.15
N GLU A 162 8.00 -17.36 -9.65
CA GLU A 162 7.51 -16.24 -10.48
C GLU A 162 8.64 -15.58 -11.28
N GLU A 163 9.78 -15.33 -10.63
CA GLU A 163 10.96 -14.76 -11.31
C GLU A 163 11.48 -15.70 -12.42
N MET A 164 11.51 -17.01 -12.15
CA MET A 164 11.90 -18.03 -13.13
C MET A 164 10.92 -18.11 -14.32
N GLN A 165 9.62 -17.95 -14.10
CA GLN A 165 8.63 -17.94 -15.19
C GLN A 165 8.73 -16.67 -16.04
N ASN A 166 8.97 -15.52 -15.41
CA ASN A 166 9.10 -14.24 -16.10
C ASN A 166 10.40 -14.16 -16.93
N LYS A 167 11.49 -14.76 -16.43
CA LYS A 167 12.73 -14.97 -17.20
C LYS A 167 12.54 -16.19 -18.12
N ARG A 168 11.86 -16.03 -19.26
CA ARG A 168 11.80 -17.07 -20.30
C ARG A 168 13.23 -17.50 -20.69
N PHE A 169 13.67 -18.66 -20.20
CA PHE A 169 14.98 -19.20 -20.53
C PHE A 169 15.05 -19.53 -22.03
N SER A 170 15.88 -18.79 -22.76
CA SER A 170 16.32 -19.21 -24.09
C SER A 170 17.15 -20.48 -23.94
N ASN A 171 16.74 -21.55 -24.63
CA ASN A 171 17.35 -22.87 -24.61
C ASN A 171 18.90 -22.89 -24.62
N SER A 172 19.51 -23.14 -23.46
CA SER A 172 20.82 -23.78 -23.33
C SER A 172 20.91 -24.51 -21.99
N GLN A 173 20.90 -25.85 -22.02
CA GLN A 173 20.98 -26.71 -20.83
C GLN A 173 22.30 -26.59 -20.04
N GLN A 174 23.28 -25.82 -20.52
CA GLN A 174 24.58 -25.66 -19.88
C GLN A 174 24.69 -24.44 -18.94
N ASP A 175 23.73 -23.51 -18.98
CA ASP A 175 23.74 -22.31 -18.14
C ASP A 175 22.81 -22.40 -16.93
N ILE A 176 22.00 -23.45 -16.82
CA ILE A 176 20.95 -23.54 -15.79
C ILE A 176 21.56 -23.65 -14.39
N ILE A 177 22.64 -24.42 -14.20
CA ILE A 177 23.24 -24.62 -12.87
C ILE A 177 24.02 -23.40 -12.40
N SER A 178 24.76 -22.74 -13.31
CA SER A 178 25.52 -21.53 -13.00
C SER A 178 24.59 -20.33 -12.77
N ILE A 179 23.49 -20.21 -13.53
CA ILE A 179 22.46 -19.20 -13.30
C ILE A 179 21.67 -19.50 -12.02
N LEU A 180 21.40 -20.77 -11.69
CA LEU A 180 20.79 -21.14 -10.40
C LEU A 180 21.71 -20.81 -9.23
N GLN A 181 23.02 -21.05 -9.34
CA GLN A 181 23.99 -20.69 -8.30
C GLN A 181 24.12 -19.17 -8.16
N SER A 182 24.25 -18.43 -9.26
CA SER A 182 24.34 -16.97 -9.20
C SER A 182 23.03 -16.32 -8.74
N SER A 183 21.86 -16.86 -9.12
CA SER A 183 20.56 -16.35 -8.65
C SER A 183 20.28 -16.70 -7.19
N VAL A 184 20.93 -17.72 -6.62
CA VAL A 184 20.88 -18.05 -5.18
C VAL A 184 21.85 -17.16 -4.39
N GLU A 185 23.01 -16.81 -4.95
CA GLU A 185 24.02 -15.92 -4.34
C GLU A 185 23.61 -14.44 -4.41
N ASP A 186 22.93 -14.01 -5.48
CA ASP A 186 22.43 -12.65 -5.71
C ASP A 186 20.97 -12.43 -5.26
N PHE A 187 20.34 -13.38 -4.55
CA PHE A 187 18.97 -13.23 -4.04
C PHE A 187 18.91 -12.21 -2.90
N ASP A 188 18.94 -10.94 -3.26
CA ASP A 188 18.65 -9.85 -2.35
C ASP A 188 17.14 -9.83 -2.09
N LEU A 189 16.76 -9.94 -0.81
CA LEU A 189 15.41 -10.17 -0.30
C LEU A 189 14.45 -9.01 -0.63
N LYS A 190 14.07 -8.86 -1.90
CA LYS A 190 12.98 -8.00 -2.32
C LYS A 190 11.67 -8.72 -2.02
N ALA A 191 11.21 -8.67 -0.77
CA ALA A 191 9.82 -9.00 -0.50
C ALA A 191 8.96 -8.01 -1.27
N GLU A 192 8.36 -8.49 -2.35
CA GLU A 192 7.37 -7.72 -3.08
C GLU A 192 6.17 -7.49 -2.17
N LYS A 193 5.71 -6.24 -2.14
CA LYS A 193 4.50 -5.85 -1.42
C LYS A 193 3.33 -6.60 -2.06
N LYS A 194 2.70 -7.49 -1.31
CA LYS A 194 1.39 -8.05 -1.66
C LYS A 194 0.33 -7.24 -0.94
N GLU A 195 -0.75 -6.92 -1.63
CA GLU A 195 -1.92 -6.30 -1.03
C GLU A 195 -2.94 -7.39 -0.74
N ILE A 196 -3.38 -7.44 0.51
CA ILE A 196 -4.23 -8.50 1.06
C ILE A 196 -5.56 -7.93 1.50
N GLY A 197 -6.61 -8.68 1.22
CA GLY A 197 -7.97 -8.39 1.66
C GLY A 197 -8.56 -9.58 2.39
N PHE A 198 -9.72 -9.34 2.97
CA PHE A 198 -10.48 -10.36 3.69
C PHE A 198 -11.92 -10.40 3.20
N VAL A 199 -12.45 -11.61 3.08
CA VAL A 199 -13.84 -11.85 2.73
C VAL A 199 -14.74 -11.36 3.85
N SER A 200 -15.66 -10.47 3.49
CA SER A 200 -16.72 -9.98 4.37
C SER A 200 -18.00 -10.79 4.24
N SER A 201 -18.31 -11.29 3.04
CA SER A 201 -19.47 -12.15 2.79
C SER A 201 -19.30 -12.89 1.47
N VAL A 202 -19.95 -14.04 1.36
CA VAL A 202 -20.00 -14.89 0.17
C VAL A 202 -21.45 -15.36 -0.04
N GLY A 203 -21.88 -15.40 -1.30
CA GLY A 203 -23.15 -15.99 -1.68
C GLY A 203 -23.39 -15.92 -3.18
N ASP A 204 -23.97 -16.98 -3.74
CA ASP A 204 -24.30 -17.14 -5.16
C ASP A 204 -23.09 -16.88 -6.09
N GLY A 205 -21.89 -17.30 -5.68
CA GLY A 205 -20.66 -17.09 -6.45
C GLY A 205 -20.16 -15.63 -6.46
N ILE A 206 -20.74 -14.76 -5.63
CA ILE A 206 -20.30 -13.38 -5.43
C ILE A 206 -19.67 -13.25 -4.05
N VAL A 207 -18.51 -12.61 -3.99
CA VAL A 207 -17.76 -12.37 -2.76
C VAL A 207 -17.57 -10.89 -2.56
N ILE A 208 -17.86 -10.39 -1.36
CA ILE A 208 -17.56 -9.03 -0.96
C ILE A 208 -16.27 -9.04 -0.13
N ILE A 209 -15.29 -8.25 -0.55
CA ILE A 209 -13.95 -8.18 0.04
C ILE A 209 -13.68 -6.78 0.58
N ASN A 210 -13.00 -6.71 1.72
CA ASN A 210 -12.45 -5.47 2.27
C ASN A 210 -10.91 -5.51 2.21
N GLY A 211 -10.27 -4.34 2.09
CA GLY A 211 -8.82 -4.18 2.22
C GLY A 211 -8.01 -4.29 0.93
N LEU A 212 -8.64 -4.46 -0.24
CA LEU A 212 -7.93 -4.37 -1.51
C LEU A 212 -7.97 -2.93 -2.08
N ASP A 213 -7.37 -2.00 -1.35
CA ASP A 213 -7.39 -0.55 -1.60
C ASP A 213 -7.06 -0.11 -3.03
N HIS A 214 -6.21 -0.85 -3.74
CA HIS A 214 -5.74 -0.50 -5.09
C HIS A 214 -6.19 -1.50 -6.16
N ALA A 215 -7.14 -2.39 -5.86
CA ALA A 215 -7.70 -3.28 -6.86
C ALA A 215 -8.38 -2.50 -7.99
N MET A 216 -8.24 -2.98 -9.22
CA MET A 216 -8.86 -2.39 -10.40
C MET A 216 -10.05 -3.22 -10.88
N TYR A 217 -11.02 -2.55 -11.50
CA TYR A 217 -12.14 -3.23 -12.14
C TYR A 217 -11.59 -4.16 -13.23
N GLY A 218 -12.08 -5.42 -13.29
CA GLY A 218 -11.58 -6.44 -14.20
C GLY A 218 -10.26 -7.10 -13.77
N GLU A 219 -9.69 -6.76 -12.61
CA GLU A 219 -8.50 -7.42 -12.07
C GLU A 219 -8.86 -8.81 -11.51
N ILE A 220 -7.93 -9.77 -11.65
CA ILE A 220 -8.03 -11.08 -11.01
C ILE A 220 -7.51 -11.01 -9.57
N VAL A 221 -8.25 -11.63 -8.66
CA VAL A 221 -7.84 -11.89 -7.29
C VAL A 221 -7.77 -13.40 -7.04
N VAL A 222 -6.94 -13.81 -6.08
CA VAL A 222 -6.72 -15.22 -5.72
C VAL A 222 -7.03 -15.41 -4.25
N PHE A 223 -7.89 -16.38 -3.94
CA PHE A 223 -8.25 -16.76 -2.59
C PHE A 223 -7.25 -17.77 -2.02
N ASP A 224 -7.17 -17.90 -0.69
CA ASP A 224 -6.25 -18.84 -0.03
C ASP A 224 -6.42 -20.31 -0.48
N ASN A 225 -7.63 -20.71 -0.88
CA ASN A 225 -7.91 -22.05 -1.42
C ASN A 225 -7.50 -22.20 -2.90
N GLY A 226 -6.95 -21.16 -3.52
CA GLY A 226 -6.53 -21.14 -4.92
C GLY A 226 -7.62 -20.78 -5.93
N VAL A 227 -8.88 -20.62 -5.49
CA VAL A 227 -9.96 -20.15 -6.36
C VAL A 227 -9.60 -18.73 -6.84
N ARG A 228 -9.92 -18.45 -8.10
CA ARG A 228 -9.69 -17.15 -8.72
C ARG A 228 -11.03 -16.42 -8.84
N GLY A 229 -11.02 -15.10 -8.72
CA GLY A 229 -12.19 -14.28 -8.98
C GLY A 229 -11.83 -13.01 -9.74
N MET A 230 -12.83 -12.34 -10.30
CA MET A 230 -12.68 -11.07 -11.00
C MET A 230 -13.40 -9.95 -10.26
N VAL A 231 -12.70 -8.84 -10.08
CA VAL A 231 -13.26 -7.61 -9.52
C VAL A 231 -14.30 -7.02 -10.48
N GLN A 232 -15.53 -6.87 -9.99
CA GLN A 232 -16.68 -6.37 -10.77
C GLN A 232 -17.32 -5.11 -10.17
N ASN A 233 -17.06 -4.81 -8.90
CA ASN A 233 -17.56 -3.59 -8.26
C ASN A 233 -16.51 -3.05 -7.30
N ILE A 234 -16.30 -1.73 -7.29
CA ILE A 234 -15.38 -1.05 -6.37
C ILE A 234 -16.15 0.07 -5.68
N GLU A 235 -16.33 -0.08 -4.38
CA GLU A 235 -16.83 0.93 -3.46
C GLU A 235 -15.70 1.39 -2.54
N ARG A 236 -15.94 2.48 -1.78
CA ARG A 236 -14.91 3.12 -0.95
C ARG A 236 -14.13 2.16 -0.04
N ASN A 237 -14.81 1.16 0.53
CA ASN A 237 -14.22 0.21 1.48
C ASN A 237 -14.57 -1.25 1.14
N ARG A 238 -15.19 -1.51 -0.02
CA ARG A 238 -15.74 -2.82 -0.38
C ARG A 238 -15.53 -3.09 -1.85
N ILE A 239 -15.18 -4.32 -2.16
CA ILE A 239 -15.00 -4.77 -3.54
C ILE A 239 -15.86 -6.00 -3.77
N GLY A 240 -16.66 -5.95 -4.83
CA GLY A 240 -17.44 -7.10 -5.29
C GLY A 240 -16.62 -7.90 -6.29
N VAL A 241 -16.49 -9.20 -6.04
CA VAL A 241 -15.75 -10.16 -6.85
C VAL A 241 -16.69 -11.28 -7.28
N ILE A 242 -16.64 -11.65 -8.56
CA ILE A 242 -17.30 -12.86 -9.07
C ILE A 242 -16.28 -13.99 -9.10
N LEU A 243 -16.64 -15.17 -8.60
CA LEU A 243 -15.77 -16.34 -8.57
C LEU A 243 -15.70 -17.08 -9.92
N PHE A 244 -14.50 -17.56 -10.25
CA PHE A 244 -14.24 -18.49 -11.34
C PHE A 244 -13.94 -19.88 -10.76
N GLY A 245 -14.95 -20.46 -10.12
CA GLY A 245 -14.83 -21.74 -9.44
C GLY A 245 -15.92 -21.91 -8.38
N ASP A 246 -15.78 -22.94 -7.56
CA ASP A 246 -16.66 -23.20 -6.43
C ASP A 246 -16.37 -22.21 -5.27
N GLU A 247 -17.41 -21.88 -4.52
CA GLU A 247 -17.30 -21.10 -3.28
C GLU A 247 -16.92 -21.98 -2.07
N GLU A 248 -16.89 -23.31 -2.22
CA GLU A 248 -16.44 -24.24 -1.18
C GLU A 248 -15.07 -23.84 -0.58
N GLY A 249 -15.07 -23.68 0.75
CA GLY A 249 -13.87 -23.29 1.51
C GLY A 249 -13.57 -21.78 1.54
N ILE A 250 -14.37 -20.95 0.86
CA ILE A 250 -14.35 -19.49 1.02
C ILE A 250 -15.39 -19.11 2.07
N ILE A 251 -14.95 -18.54 3.18
CA ILE A 251 -15.81 -18.11 4.28
C ILE A 251 -15.47 -16.68 4.70
N GLU A 252 -16.28 -16.08 5.56
CA GLU A 252 -15.93 -14.80 6.18
C GLU A 252 -14.56 -14.89 6.87
N GLY A 253 -13.71 -13.89 6.63
CA GLY A 253 -12.33 -13.86 7.10
C GLY A 253 -11.33 -14.62 6.21
N SER A 254 -11.76 -15.35 5.19
CA SER A 254 -10.83 -15.92 4.20
C SER A 254 -9.99 -14.82 3.56
N ARG A 255 -8.69 -15.06 3.43
CA ARG A 255 -7.77 -14.11 2.84
C ARG A 255 -7.79 -14.21 1.31
N VAL A 256 -7.64 -13.05 0.69
CA VAL A 256 -7.60 -12.86 -0.75
C VAL A 256 -6.44 -11.93 -1.10
N VAL A 257 -5.75 -12.22 -2.19
CA VAL A 257 -4.60 -11.43 -2.65
C VAL A 257 -4.80 -10.98 -4.09
N ARG A 258 -4.30 -9.79 -4.41
CA ARG A 258 -4.30 -9.28 -5.78
C ARG A 258 -3.33 -10.06 -6.65
N SER A 259 -3.74 -10.36 -7.89
CA SER A 259 -2.82 -10.92 -8.88
C SER A 259 -2.09 -9.84 -9.69
N ASN A 260 -2.57 -8.58 -9.63
CA ASN A 260 -2.13 -7.46 -10.48
C ASN A 260 -2.29 -7.74 -12.00
N LYS A 261 -3.09 -8.75 -12.37
CA LYS A 261 -3.36 -9.12 -13.76
C LYS A 261 -4.82 -8.89 -14.07
N MET A 262 -5.08 -8.26 -15.21
CA MET A 262 -6.44 -8.15 -15.75
C MET A 262 -6.92 -9.52 -16.19
N ALA A 263 -8.21 -9.76 -15.97
CA ALA A 263 -8.87 -10.98 -16.41
C ALA A 263 -8.74 -11.12 -17.92
N GLY A 264 -8.32 -12.31 -18.34
CA GLY A 264 -8.02 -12.61 -19.73
C GLY A 264 -7.84 -14.10 -19.92
N ILE A 265 -7.83 -14.49 -21.18
CA ILE A 265 -7.79 -15.88 -21.61
C ILE A 265 -6.66 -16.02 -22.63
N PRO A 266 -5.83 -17.06 -22.57
CA PRO A 266 -4.88 -17.36 -23.64
C PRO A 266 -5.65 -17.71 -24.92
N VAL A 267 -5.19 -17.25 -26.08
CA VAL A 267 -5.86 -17.47 -27.36
C VAL A 267 -4.93 -18.07 -28.41
N GLY A 268 -5.51 -18.74 -29.41
CA GLY A 268 -4.80 -19.29 -30.56
C GLY A 268 -5.39 -20.61 -31.04
N ASP A 269 -4.93 -21.09 -32.19
CA ASP A 269 -5.45 -22.30 -32.84
C ASP A 269 -5.32 -23.57 -31.96
N ALA A 270 -4.41 -23.57 -30.98
CA ALA A 270 -4.23 -24.68 -30.04
C ALA A 270 -5.46 -24.92 -29.13
N TYR A 271 -6.39 -23.97 -29.04
CA TYR A 271 -7.66 -24.13 -28.31
C TYR A 271 -8.75 -24.83 -29.13
N LEU A 272 -8.58 -25.00 -30.44
CA LEU A 272 -9.61 -25.58 -31.29
C LEU A 272 -9.91 -27.03 -30.86
N GLY A 273 -11.16 -27.27 -30.47
CA GLY A 273 -11.65 -28.58 -30.02
C GLY A 273 -11.34 -28.93 -28.56
N ARG A 274 -10.64 -28.05 -27.82
CA ARG A 274 -10.32 -28.24 -26.39
C ARG A 274 -11.49 -27.82 -25.50
N VAL A 275 -11.60 -28.43 -24.32
CA VAL A 275 -12.55 -28.01 -23.28
C VAL A 275 -11.78 -27.29 -22.18
N VAL A 276 -12.15 -26.05 -21.88
CA VAL A 276 -11.43 -25.18 -20.96
C VAL A 276 -12.34 -24.54 -19.91
N ASP A 277 -11.76 -24.12 -18.78
CA ASP A 277 -12.44 -23.35 -17.74
C ASP A 277 -12.65 -21.87 -18.14
N ALA A 278 -13.25 -21.09 -17.23
CA ALA A 278 -13.56 -19.66 -17.44
C ALA A 278 -12.31 -18.78 -17.68
N LEU A 279 -11.11 -19.27 -17.37
CA LEU A 279 -9.84 -18.57 -17.55
C LEU A 279 -8.94 -19.25 -18.60
N GLY A 280 -9.47 -20.22 -19.36
CA GLY A 280 -8.77 -20.91 -20.43
C GLY A 280 -7.88 -22.08 -19.99
N ALA A 281 -7.93 -22.52 -18.74
CA ALA A 281 -7.18 -23.71 -18.33
C ALA A 281 -7.87 -24.98 -18.87
N PRO A 282 -7.13 -25.95 -19.45
CA PRO A 282 -7.73 -27.16 -20.01
C PRO A 282 -8.32 -28.06 -18.92
N ILE A 283 -9.54 -28.53 -19.15
CA ILE A 283 -10.27 -29.47 -18.27
C ILE A 283 -10.66 -30.78 -18.97
N ASP A 284 -10.17 -30.98 -20.20
CA ASP A 284 -10.39 -32.18 -21.02
C ASP A 284 -9.44 -33.35 -20.73
N GLY A 285 -8.39 -33.14 -19.93
CA GLY A 285 -7.38 -34.16 -19.63
C GLY A 285 -6.36 -34.40 -20.75
N GLU A 286 -6.36 -33.60 -21.82
CA GLU A 286 -5.43 -33.75 -22.96
C GLU A 286 -4.08 -33.01 -22.74
N GLY A 287 -3.77 -32.66 -21.48
CA GLY A 287 -2.54 -31.95 -21.11
C GLY A 287 -2.60 -30.43 -21.34
N PRO A 288 -1.48 -29.70 -21.15
CA PRO A 288 -1.45 -28.25 -21.23
C PRO A 288 -1.64 -27.72 -22.66
N ILE A 289 -2.32 -26.58 -22.80
CA ILE A 289 -2.48 -25.85 -24.07
C ILE A 289 -1.36 -24.81 -24.16
N ASN A 290 -0.52 -24.92 -25.20
CA ASN A 290 0.58 -23.99 -25.42
C ASN A 290 0.17 -22.91 -26.42
N THR A 291 -0.15 -21.70 -25.93
CA THR A 291 -0.34 -20.51 -26.77
C THR A 291 0.58 -19.37 -26.35
N LYS A 292 0.84 -18.48 -27.31
CA LYS A 292 1.69 -17.30 -27.10
C LYS A 292 0.89 -16.03 -26.88
N GLU A 293 -0.36 -16.01 -27.31
CA GLU A 293 -1.23 -14.85 -27.24
C GLU A 293 -2.17 -14.95 -26.03
N TYR A 294 -2.42 -13.80 -25.41
CA TYR A 294 -3.33 -13.63 -24.28
C TYR A 294 -4.18 -12.40 -24.56
N ARG A 295 -5.49 -12.52 -24.41
CA ARG A 295 -6.42 -11.40 -24.61
C ARG A 295 -7.22 -11.15 -23.34
N PRO A 296 -7.45 -9.88 -22.96
CA PRO A 296 -8.31 -9.56 -21.84
C PRO A 296 -9.76 -10.00 -22.13
N ILE A 297 -10.52 -10.32 -21.09
CA ILE A 297 -11.96 -10.64 -21.20
C ILE A 297 -12.73 -9.39 -21.62
N GLU A 298 -12.35 -8.23 -21.08
CA GLU A 298 -12.89 -6.95 -21.47
C GLU A 298 -11.85 -6.14 -22.26
N GLU A 299 -12.20 -5.80 -23.49
CA GLU A 299 -11.43 -4.91 -24.37
C GLU A 299 -12.38 -3.87 -24.98
N PRO A 300 -11.97 -2.59 -25.10
CA PRO A 300 -12.77 -1.61 -25.82
C PRO A 300 -13.13 -2.11 -27.23
N ALA A 301 -14.39 -1.95 -27.62
CA ALA A 301 -14.81 -2.31 -28.96
C ALA A 301 -13.99 -1.52 -30.01
N PRO A 302 -13.66 -2.15 -31.16
CA PRO A 302 -12.94 -1.46 -32.24
C PRO A 302 -13.63 -0.16 -32.63
N GLY A 303 -12.84 0.86 -32.95
CA GLY A 303 -13.36 2.15 -33.41
C GLY A 303 -14.12 2.02 -34.71
N ILE A 304 -14.96 3.00 -35.06
CA ILE A 304 -15.78 2.97 -36.28
C ILE A 304 -14.90 2.79 -37.54
N ILE A 305 -13.71 3.40 -37.54
CA ILE A 305 -12.75 3.35 -38.66
C ILE A 305 -12.15 1.95 -38.83
N ASP A 306 -11.97 1.22 -37.73
CA ASP A 306 -11.39 -0.14 -37.71
C ASP A 306 -12.41 -1.22 -38.08
N ARG A 307 -13.71 -0.88 -38.05
CA ARG A 307 -14.79 -1.81 -38.39
C ARG A 307 -14.90 -1.97 -39.90
N LYS A 308 -15.04 -3.22 -40.34
CA LYS A 308 -15.34 -3.52 -41.75
C LYS A 308 -16.70 -2.93 -42.14
N SER A 309 -16.76 -2.26 -43.29
CA SER A 309 -18.01 -1.70 -43.84
C SER A 309 -19.05 -2.80 -44.04
N VAL A 310 -20.28 -2.56 -43.58
CA VAL A 310 -21.39 -3.51 -43.71
C VAL A 310 -21.88 -3.46 -45.15
N ASN A 311 -21.64 -4.55 -45.88
CA ASN A 311 -21.97 -4.69 -47.31
C ASN A 311 -23.06 -5.74 -47.58
N VAL A 312 -23.56 -6.41 -46.55
CA VAL A 312 -24.67 -7.37 -46.65
C VAL A 312 -25.69 -7.05 -45.54
N PRO A 313 -26.97 -6.80 -45.87
CA PRO A 313 -27.99 -6.61 -44.86
C PRO A 313 -28.23 -7.91 -44.09
N LEU A 314 -28.37 -7.83 -42.76
CA LEU A 314 -28.87 -8.92 -41.93
C LEU A 314 -30.35 -9.11 -42.26
N GLN A 315 -30.70 -10.22 -42.91
CA GLN A 315 -32.08 -10.69 -43.11
C GLN A 315 -32.37 -11.87 -42.20
#